data_AF-A0A437QXU5-F1
#
_entry.id   AF-A0A437QXU5-F1
#
_cell.length_a   1.000
_cell.length_b   1.000
_cell.length_c   1.000
_cell.angle_alpha   90.00
_cell.angle_beta   90.00
_cell.angle_gamma   90.00
#
_symmetry.space_group_name_H-M   'P 1'
#
loop_
_entity.id
_entity.type
_entity.pdbx_description
1 polymer ?
#
loop_
_entity_poly.entity_id
_entity_poly.type
_entity_poly.pdbx_seq_one_letter_code
_entity_poly.pdbx_strand_id
1 'polypeptide(L)'
;MEGNLQPAMSNDHPNIIRVDHELSWSPAGWEHIVVIITDIPLDPSASNHDAQKLHSVADHVGRSLKQKGQGFSRLVIRNQF
;
A
#
# COMPACT_ATOMS: atom_id res chain seq x y z
N MET A 1 -1.18 26.40 8.78
CA MET A 1 -0.96 25.02 9.25
C MET A 1 -0.74 24.19 8.00
N GLU A 2 0.51 24.07 7.56
CA GLU A 2 0.85 23.33 6.35
C GLU A 2 0.89 21.85 6.72
N GLY A 3 -0.06 21.10 6.18
CA GLY A 3 -0.12 19.65 6.34
C GLY A 3 1.17 19.06 5.77
N ASN A 4 1.91 18.38 6.65
CA ASN A 4 3.16 17.73 6.35
C ASN A 4 2.89 16.55 5.39
N LEU A 5 2.76 16.84 4.10
CA LEU A 5 2.67 15.83 3.05
C LEU A 5 4.07 15.20 2.94
N GLN A 6 4.25 14.07 3.63
CA GLN A 6 5.41 13.22 3.44
C GLN A 6 5.61 12.97 1.94
N PRO A 7 6.85 13.02 1.42
CA PRO A 7 7.09 12.79 0.00
C PRO A 7 6.51 11.42 -0.38
N ALA A 8 5.64 11.40 -1.38
CA ALA A 8 5.09 10.19 -1.95
C ALA A 8 6.24 9.20 -2.21
N MET A 9 6.18 8.02 -1.61
CA MET A 9 7.15 6.98 -1.93
C MET A 9 7.14 6.78 -3.46
N SER A 10 8.31 6.72 -4.09
CA SER A 10 8.41 6.41 -5.52
C SER A 10 7.58 5.18 -5.85
N ASN A 11 6.45 5.40 -6.52
CA ASN A 11 5.51 4.39 -6.99
C ASN A 11 5.97 3.81 -8.32
N ASP A 12 7.25 3.46 -8.47
CA ASP A 12 7.79 3.04 -9.77
C ASP A 12 7.29 1.66 -10.22
N HIS A 13 6.34 1.06 -9.49
CA HIS A 13 5.64 -0.14 -9.89
C HIS A 13 4.42 0.22 -10.77
N PRO A 14 4.28 -0.36 -11.96
CA PRO A 14 3.30 0.09 -12.97
C PRO A 14 1.84 -0.05 -12.55
N ASN A 15 1.55 -0.92 -11.57
CA ASN A 15 0.20 -1.17 -11.06
C ASN A 15 -0.08 -0.47 -9.71
N ILE A 16 0.78 0.45 -9.27
CA ILE A 16 0.54 1.26 -8.07
C ILE A 16 0.06 2.63 -8.50
N ILE A 17 -1.15 2.98 -8.10
CA ILE A 17 -1.71 4.32 -8.31
C ILE A 17 -1.16 5.26 -7.25
N ARG A 18 -1.26 4.87 -5.98
CA ARG A 18 -0.66 5.59 -4.85
C ARG A 18 -0.42 4.70 -3.64
N VAL A 19 0.39 5.19 -2.71
CA VAL A 19 0.63 4.57 -1.41
C VAL A 19 0.34 5.60 -0.32
N ASP A 20 -0.61 5.28 0.55
CA ASP A 20 -1.06 6.11 1.65
C ASP A 20 -0.56 5.55 2.99
N HIS A 21 -0.34 6.43 3.97
CA HIS A 21 -0.08 6.04 5.35
C HIS A 21 -1.29 6.40 6.20
N GLU A 22 -1.86 5.40 6.89
CA GLU A 22 -3.05 5.58 7.71
C GLU A 22 -2.78 5.12 9.14
N LEU A 23 -3.53 5.71 10.08
CA LEU A 23 -3.65 5.22 11.44
C LEU A 23 -4.90 4.34 11.54
N SER A 24 -4.73 3.12 12.04
CA SER A 24 -5.81 2.18 12.27
C SER A 24 -5.88 1.83 13.75
N TRP A 25 -7.07 1.88 14.34
CA TRP A 25 -7.28 1.42 15.71
C TRP A 25 -7.49 -0.09 15.72
N SER A 26 -6.69 -0.81 16.51
CA SER A 26 -6.85 -2.25 16.80
C SER A 26 -7.05 -2.47 18.30
N PRO A 27 -7.43 -3.69 18.74
CA PRO A 27 -7.49 -4.01 20.17
C PRO A 27 -6.16 -3.81 20.93
N ALA A 28 -5.03 -3.79 20.21
CA ALA A 28 -3.70 -3.54 20.76
C ALA A 28 -3.32 -2.03 20.77
N GLY A 29 -4.14 -1.15 20.18
CA GLY A 29 -3.93 0.29 20.14
C GLY A 29 -3.86 0.86 18.72
N TRP A 30 -3.27 2.05 18.59
CA TRP A 30 -3.04 2.68 17.29
C TRP A 30 -1.92 1.97 16.51
N GLU A 31 -2.20 1.62 15.27
CA GLU A 31 -1.28 0.98 14.34
C GLU A 31 -1.04 1.87 13.12
N HIS A 32 0.22 1.96 12.71
CA HIS A 32 0.58 2.57 11.43
C HIS A 32 0.39 1.52 10.34
N ILE A 33 -0.54 1.75 9.42
CA ILE A 33 -0.74 0.87 8.27
C ILE A 33 -0.32 1.60 7.00
N VAL A 34 0.25 0.84 6.07
CA VAL A 34 0.52 1.33 4.73
C VAL A 34 -0.55 0.76 3.80
N VAL A 35 -1.23 1.65 3.09
CA VAL A 35 -2.30 1.29 2.16
C VAL A 35 -1.81 1.49 0.74
N ILE A 36 -1.84 0.43 -0.05
CA ILE A 36 -1.45 0.45 -1.45
C ILE A 36 -2.72 0.50 -2.29
N ILE A 37 -2.89 1.57 -3.07
CA ILE A 37 -3.98 1.71 -4.02
C ILE A 37 -3.50 1.23 -5.38
N THR A 38 -4.20 0.23 -5.92
CA THR A 38 -3.86 -0.43 -7.19
C THR A 38 -5.03 -0.42 -8.18
N ASP A 39 -4.71 -0.48 -9.47
CA ASP A 39 -5.63 -0.68 -10.58
C ASP A 39 -5.96 -2.17 -10.83
N ILE A 40 -5.27 -3.10 -10.18
CA ILE A 40 -5.53 -4.54 -10.29
C ILE A 40 -6.75 -4.91 -9.43
N PRO A 41 -7.83 -5.48 -9.99
CA PRO A 41 -8.99 -5.87 -9.22
C PRO A 41 -8.66 -6.87 -8.10
N LEU A 42 -9.21 -6.63 -6.91
CA LEU A 42 -9.05 -7.55 -5.77
C LEU A 42 -10.03 -8.73 -5.80
N ASP A 43 -11.10 -8.64 -6.58
CA ASP A 43 -12.04 -9.74 -6.81
C ASP A 43 -11.37 -10.82 -7.69
N PRO A 44 -11.17 -12.06 -7.19
CA PRO A 44 -10.52 -13.12 -7.94
C PRO A 44 -11.35 -13.62 -9.14
N SER A 45 -12.63 -13.26 -9.22
CA SER A 45 -13.51 -13.61 -10.36
C SER A 45 -13.44 -12.61 -11.51
N ALA A 46 -12.82 -11.43 -11.32
CA ALA A 46 -12.65 -10.45 -12.38
C ALA A 46 -11.73 -10.99 -13.48
N SER A 47 -12.09 -10.78 -14.74
CA SER A 47 -11.37 -11.33 -15.90
C SER A 47 -9.93 -10.83 -16.04
N ASN A 48 -9.63 -9.67 -15.45
CA ASN A 48 -8.32 -9.04 -15.39
C ASN A 48 -7.68 -9.10 -13.99
N HIS A 49 -8.22 -9.93 -13.08
CA HIS A 49 -7.55 -10.22 -11.81
C HIS A 49 -6.21 -10.90 -12.05
N ASP A 50 -5.19 -10.49 -11.28
CA ASP A 50 -3.86 -11.08 -11.36
C ASP A 50 -3.20 -11.09 -9.98
N ALA A 51 -3.28 -12.23 -9.31
CA ALA A 51 -2.70 -12.43 -7.98
C ALA A 51 -1.17 -12.27 -7.96
N GLN A 52 -0.47 -12.60 -9.04
CA GLN A 52 0.99 -12.44 -9.11
C GLN A 52 1.37 -10.96 -9.14
N LYS A 53 0.62 -10.14 -9.89
CA LYS A 53 0.84 -8.68 -9.89
C LYS A 53 0.51 -8.06 -8.53
N LEU A 54 -0.55 -8.49 -7.84
CA LEU A 54 -0.85 -8.03 -6.48
C LEU A 54 0.28 -8.35 -5.50
N HIS A 55 0.86 -9.55 -5.59
CA HIS A 55 2.00 -9.94 -4.78
C HIS A 55 3.24 -9.08 -5.09
N SER A 56 3.55 -8.87 -6.37
CA SER A 56 4.65 -8.01 -6.82
C SER A 56 4.51 -6.56 -6.31
N VAL A 57 3.28 -6.02 -6.30
CA VAL A 57 2.97 -4.71 -5.71
C VAL A 57 3.33 -4.68 -4.22
N ALA A 58 2.85 -5.67 -3.45
CA ALA A 58 3.12 -5.76 -2.02
C ALA A 58 4.62 -5.87 -1.72
N ASP A 59 5.33 -6.71 -2.46
CA ASP A 59 6.77 -6.93 -2.32
C ASP A 59 7.60 -5.69 -2.67
N HIS A 60 7.18 -4.95 -3.70
CA HIS A 60 7.84 -3.70 -4.07
C HIS A 60 7.77 -2.67 -2.94
N VAL A 61 6.56 -2.43 -2.41
CA VAL A 61 6.34 -1.47 -1.32
C VAL A 61 7.01 -1.94 -0.03
N GLY A 62 6.88 -3.21 0.33
CA GLY A 62 7.51 -3.78 1.52
C GLY A 62 9.04 -3.66 1.49
N ARG A 63 9.67 -3.90 0.34
CA ARG A 63 11.12 -3.70 0.17
C ARG A 63 11.51 -2.22 0.28
N SER A 64 10.76 -1.32 -0.36
CA SER A 64 11.02 0.13 -0.31
C SER A 64 10.95 0.66 1.12
N LEU A 65 9.91 0.27 1.89
CA LEU A 65 9.76 0.64 3.29
C LEU A 65 10.91 0.13 4.16
N LYS A 66 11.30 -1.14 3.98
CA LYS A 66 12.41 -1.76 4.70
C LYS A 66 13.74 -1.04 4.42
N GLN A 67 14.01 -0.69 3.17
CA GLN A 67 15.23 0.02 2.77
C GLN A 67 15.29 1.43 3.37
N LYS A 68 14.14 2.10 3.54
CA LYS A 68 14.04 3.42 4.16
C LYS A 68 14.01 3.38 5.69
N GLY A 69 14.01 2.19 6.30
CA GLY A 69 13.88 2.03 7.75
C GLY A 69 12.52 2.49 8.31
N GLN A 70 11.49 2.55 7.47
CA GLN A 70 10.15 2.97 7.89
C GLN A 70 9.39 1.78 8.48
N GLY A 71 8.99 1.92 9.75
CA GLY A 71 8.19 0.91 10.45
C GLY A 71 6.70 1.02 10.09
N PHE A 72 6.05 -0.13 9.95
CA PHE A 72 4.60 -0.25 9.76
C PHE A 72 4.13 -1.55 10.41
N SER A 73 2.87 -1.59 10.86
CA SER A 73 2.28 -2.79 11.46
C SER A 73 1.82 -3.78 10.40
N ARG A 74 1.25 -3.30 9.28
CA ARG A 74 0.80 -4.13 8.16
C ARG A 74 0.66 -3.34 6.85
N LEU A 75 0.69 -4.08 5.74
CA LEU A 75 0.34 -3.60 4.41
C LEU A 75 -1.08 -4.01 4.06
N VAL A 76 -1.85 -3.10 3.48
CA VAL A 76 -3.21 -3.33 3.02
C VAL A 76 -3.30 -2.91 1.56
N ILE A 77 -3.85 -3.76 0.69
CA ILE A 77 -4.09 -3.40 -0.71
C ILE A 77 -5.57 -3.06 -0.86
N ARG A 78 -5.87 -1.96 -1.56
CA ARG A 78 -7.23 -1.51 -1.90
C ARG A 78 -7.30 -1.13 -3.38
N ASN A 79 -8.49 -1.19 -3.96
CA ASN A 79 -8.75 -0.61 -5.28
C ASN A 79 -9.09 0.87 -5.17
N GLN A 80 -8.82 1.61 -6.26
CA GLN A 80 -9.38 2.95 -6.44
C GLN A 80 -10.88 2.79 -6.75
N PHE A 81 -11.74 3.38 -5.91
CA PHE A 81 -13.17 3.50 -6.17
C PHE A 81 -13.45 4.64 -7.15
#